data_AF-A0A444HFZ1-F1
#
_entry.id   AF-A0A444HFZ1-F1
#
_cell.length_a   1.000
_cell.length_b   1.000
_cell.length_c   1.000
_cell.angle_alpha   90.00
_cell.angle_beta   90.00
_cell.angle_gamma   90.00
#
_symmetry.space_group_name_H-M   'P 1'
#
loop_
_entity.id
_entity.type
_entity.pdbx_description
1 polymer ?
#
loop_
_entity_poly.entity_id
_entity_poly.type
_entity_poly.pdbx_seq_one_letter_code
_entity_poly.pdbx_strand_id
1 'polypeptide(L)'
;MLGLVAAFFTTTANIPQAIKVIKTSSTKSISALTYAMLFIGMALWVAYGIIRNDIPIILANSIAGVLCGIILVMKLLPNKKEHI
;
A
#
# COMPACT_ATOMS: atom_id res chain seq x y z
N MET A 1 20.02 11.05 2.32
CA MET A 1 19.57 10.71 3.70
C MET A 1 18.11 11.07 3.95
N LEU A 2 17.63 12.25 3.55
CA LEU A 2 16.23 12.66 3.72
C LEU A 2 15.20 11.65 3.14
N GLY A 3 15.46 11.09 1.96
CA GLY A 3 14.57 10.10 1.34
C GLY A 3 14.39 8.81 2.14
N LEU A 4 15.43 8.34 2.84
CA LEU A 4 15.33 7.16 3.72
C LEU A 4 14.53 7.47 4.99
N VAL A 5 14.68 8.67 5.54
CA VAL A 5 13.89 9.12 6.69
C VAL A 5 12.42 9.27 6.30
N ALA A 6 12.14 9.88 5.14
CA ALA A 6 10.79 9.97 4.60
C ALA A 6 10.16 8.57 4.35
N ALA A 7 10.94 7.63 3.82
CA ALA A 7 10.52 6.24 3.62
C ALA A 7 10.20 5.53 4.94
N PHE A 8 11.01 5.76 5.98
CA PHE A 8 10.79 5.21 7.31
C PHE A 8 9.44 5.67 7.89
N PHE A 9 9.20 6.99 7.92
CA PHE A 9 7.96 7.56 8.47
C PHE A 9 6.71 7.16 7.66
N THR A 10 6.77 7.18 6.33
CA THR A 10 5.63 6.80 5.48
C THR A 10 5.31 5.31 5.59
N THR A 11 6.33 4.45 5.65
CA THR A 11 6.14 3.00 5.85
C THR A 11 5.54 2.73 7.22
N THR A 12 6.09 3.31 8.29
CA THR A 12 5.56 3.11 9.65
C THR A 12 4.15 3.66 9.82
N ALA A 13 3.77 4.75 9.14
CA ALA A 13 2.41 5.26 9.17
C ALA A 13 1.38 4.30 8.53
N ASN A 14 1.79 3.54 7.51
CA ASN A 14 0.91 2.59 6.81
C ASN A 14 0.73 1.27 7.58
N ILE A 15 1.61 0.94 8.52
CA ILE A 15 1.53 -0.30 9.32
C ILE A 15 0.28 -0.33 10.24
N PRO A 16 -0.02 0.69 11.08
CA PRO A 16 -1.23 0.71 11.90
C PRO A 16 -2.51 0.56 11.08
N GLN A 17 -2.56 1.19 9.90
CA GLN A 17 -3.69 1.10 8.99
C GLN A 17 -3.86 -0.33 8.48
N ALA A 18 -2.78 -0.97 8.00
CA ALA A 18 -2.81 -2.37 7.56
C ALA A 18 -3.24 -3.32 8.70
N ILE A 19 -2.69 -3.15 9.91
CA ILE A 19 -3.08 -3.94 11.08
C ILE A 19 -4.56 -3.77 11.40
N LYS A 20 -5.11 -2.55 11.34
CA LYS A 20 -6.53 -2.28 11.58
C LYS A 20 -7.42 -2.99 10.55
N VAL A 21 -7.06 -2.94 9.27
CA VAL A 21 -7.80 -3.63 8.21
C VAL A 21 -7.80 -5.14 8.45
N ILE A 22 -6.62 -5.71 8.75
CA ILE A 22 -6.47 -7.15 8.99
C ILE A 22 -7.27 -7.58 10.23
N LYS A 23 -7.11 -6.89 11.36
CA LYS A 23 -7.79 -7.23 12.63
C LYS A 23 -9.31 -7.07 12.55
N THR A 24 -9.79 -6.01 11.93
CA THR A 24 -11.24 -5.75 11.90
C THR A 24 -11.95 -6.58 10.84
N SER A 25 -11.21 -7.07 9.81
CA SER A 25 -11.78 -7.71 8.62
C SER A 25 -12.93 -6.91 7.99
N SER A 26 -13.02 -5.61 8.32
CA SER A 26 -14.09 -4.71 7.89
C SER A 26 -13.55 -3.88 6.75
N THR A 27 -13.58 -4.47 5.58
CA THR A 27 -13.25 -3.81 4.31
C THR A 27 -14.46 -3.11 3.70
N LYS A 28 -15.66 -3.20 4.32
CA LYS A 28 -16.91 -2.57 3.83
C LYS A 28 -16.74 -1.06 3.59
N SER A 29 -16.04 -0.36 4.48
CA SER A 29 -15.79 1.09 4.38
C SER A 29 -14.57 1.46 3.52
N ILE A 30 -13.87 0.47 2.96
CA ILE A 30 -12.64 0.69 2.20
C ILE A 30 -12.95 0.64 0.69
N SER A 31 -12.60 1.71 -0.01
CA SER A 31 -12.73 1.82 -1.45
C SER A 31 -11.65 0.98 -2.16
N ALA A 32 -12.09 -0.05 -2.88
CA ALA A 32 -11.20 -0.86 -3.73
C ALA A 32 -10.51 0.00 -4.79
N LEU A 33 -11.23 0.98 -5.35
CA LEU A 33 -10.71 1.90 -6.35
C LEU A 33 -9.54 2.73 -5.82
N THR A 34 -9.64 3.22 -4.59
CA THR A 34 -8.57 4.01 -3.95
C THR A 34 -7.29 3.18 -3.82
N TYR A 35 -7.40 1.93 -3.36
CA TYR A 35 -6.23 1.06 -3.21
C TYR A 35 -5.66 0.58 -4.55
N ALA A 36 -6.50 0.41 -5.57
CA ALA A 36 -6.04 0.13 -6.93
C ALA A 36 -5.25 1.31 -7.51
N MET A 37 -5.75 2.54 -7.37
CA MET A 37 -5.04 3.75 -7.79
C MET A 37 -3.71 3.93 -7.07
N LEU A 38 -3.69 3.71 -5.74
CA LEU A 38 -2.46 3.77 -4.94
C LEU A 38 -1.46 2.71 -5.40
N PHE A 39 -1.90 1.47 -5.60
CA PHE A 39 -1.02 0.38 -6.06
C PHE A 39 -0.38 0.70 -7.42
N ILE A 40 -1.18 1.16 -8.39
CA ILE A 40 -0.69 1.57 -9.71
C ILE A 40 0.29 2.75 -9.57
N GLY A 41 -0.05 3.76 -8.78
CA GLY A 41 0.82 4.92 -8.54
C GLY A 41 2.17 4.52 -7.94
N MET A 42 2.18 3.61 -6.96
CA MET A 42 3.40 3.09 -6.35
C MET A 42 4.25 2.33 -7.37
N ALA A 43 3.64 1.50 -8.22
CA ALA A 43 4.35 0.79 -9.29
C ALA A 43 4.99 1.76 -10.29
N LEU A 44 4.29 2.83 -10.65
CA LEU A 44 4.84 3.89 -11.50
C LEU A 44 6.01 4.62 -10.83
N TRP A 45 5.92 4.91 -9.53
CA TRP A 45 7.02 5.52 -8.78
C TRP A 45 8.24 4.61 -8.66
N VAL A 46 8.05 3.30 -8.52
CA VAL A 46 9.15 2.33 -8.57
C VAL A 46 9.82 2.35 -9.94
N ALA A 47 9.04 2.30 -11.03
CA ALA A 47 9.59 2.40 -12.38
C ALA A 47 10.36 3.71 -12.59
N TYR A 48 9.82 4.83 -12.12
CA TYR A 48 10.49 6.13 -12.14
C TYR A 48 11.80 6.12 -11.33
N GLY A 49 11.78 5.55 -10.12
CA GLY A 49 12.96 5.42 -9.26
C GLY A 49 14.07 4.61 -9.93
N ILE A 50 13.71 3.53 -10.64
CA ILE A 50 14.65 2.72 -11.43
C ILE A 50 15.27 3.56 -12.55
N ILE A 51 14.47 4.29 -13.32
CA ILE A 51 14.94 5.19 -14.40
C ILE A 51 15.92 6.24 -13.83
N ARG A 52 15.68 6.71 -12.60
CA ARG A 52 16.51 7.71 -11.92
C ARG A 52 17.67 7.14 -11.12
N ASN A 53 17.80 5.81 -11.03
CA ASN A 53 18.72 5.11 -10.12
C ASN A 53 18.60 5.61 -8.65
N ASP A 54 17.38 5.95 -8.21
CA ASP A 54 17.09 6.48 -6.87
C ASP A 54 16.61 5.36 -5.94
N ILE A 55 17.54 4.74 -5.22
CA ILE A 55 17.28 3.63 -4.29
C ILE A 55 16.23 3.99 -3.21
N PRO A 56 16.30 5.17 -2.55
CA PRO A 56 15.26 5.58 -1.61
C PRO A 56 13.85 5.58 -2.19
N ILE A 57 13.65 6.14 -3.40
CA ILE A 57 12.34 6.16 -4.06
C ILE A 57 11.87 4.73 -4.36
N ILE A 58 12.76 3.88 -4.88
CA ILE A 58 12.47 2.49 -5.20
C ILE A 58 12.00 1.74 -3.94
N LEU A 59 12.78 1.81 -2.85
CA LEU A 59 12.47 1.06 -1.62
C LEU A 59 11.17 1.55 -0.97
N ALA A 60 10.98 2.87 -0.85
CA ALA A 60 9.80 3.43 -0.22
C ALA A 60 8.50 3.00 -0.94
N ASN A 61 8.46 3.15 -2.25
CA ASN A 61 7.28 2.85 -3.04
C ASN A 61 7.08 1.34 -3.24
N SER A 62 8.14 0.54 -3.25
CA SER A 62 8.01 -0.92 -3.28
C SER A 62 7.33 -1.45 -2.02
N ILE A 63 7.77 -1.01 -0.84
CA ILE A 63 7.18 -1.47 0.43
C ILE A 63 5.72 -1.01 0.55
N ALA A 64 5.46 0.27 0.27
CA ALA A 64 4.10 0.81 0.35
C ALA A 64 3.16 0.22 -0.73
N GLY A 65 3.69 -0.09 -1.92
CA GLY A 65 3.00 -0.83 -2.96
C GLY A 65 2.59 -2.24 -2.51
N VAL A 66 3.49 -2.98 -1.86
CA VAL A 66 3.17 -4.31 -1.30
C VAL A 66 2.05 -4.21 -0.25
N LEU A 67 2.13 -3.26 0.68
CA LEU A 67 1.08 -3.07 1.69
C LEU A 67 -0.28 -2.73 1.07
N CYS A 68 -0.31 -1.80 0.10
CA CYS A 68 -1.53 -1.46 -0.62
C CYS A 68 -2.08 -2.65 -1.42
N GLY A 69 -1.20 -3.43 -2.03
CA GLY A 69 -1.55 -4.65 -2.78
C GLY A 69 -2.20 -5.71 -1.89
N ILE A 70 -1.67 -5.94 -0.68
CA ILE A 70 -2.29 -6.84 0.30
C ILE A 70 -3.70 -6.38 0.64
N ILE A 71 -3.90 -5.09 0.95
CA ILE A 71 -5.22 -4.55 1.29
C ILE A 71 -6.19 -4.66 0.11
N LEU A 72 -5.72 -4.38 -1.11
CA LEU A 72 -6.51 -4.52 -2.32
C LEU A 72 -6.94 -5.98 -2.55
N VAL A 73 -6.01 -6.93 -2.44
CA VAL A 73 -6.31 -8.36 -2.56
C VAL A 73 -7.32 -8.79 -1.50
N MET A 74 -7.14 -8.38 -0.23
CA MET A 74 -8.10 -8.70 0.84
C MET A 74 -9.50 -8.13 0.57
N LYS A 75 -9.61 -6.98 -0.10
CA LYS A 75 -10.89 -6.39 -0.48
C LYS A 75 -11.53 -7.11 -1.67
N LEU A 76 -10.73 -7.57 -2.63
CA LEU A 76 -11.22 -8.24 -3.85
C LEU A 76 -11.50 -9.73 -3.66
N LEU A 77 -10.85 -10.38 -2.70
CA LEU A 77 -11.14 -11.77 -2.35
C LEU A 77 -12.57 -11.88 -1.78
N PRO A 78 -13.33 -12.92 -2.16
CA PRO A 78 -14.70 -13.10 -1.73
C PRO A 78 -14.78 -13.20 -0.20
N ASN A 79 -15.21 -12.11 0.43
CA ASN A 79 -15.37 -12.04 1.87
C ASN A 79 -16.78 -12.54 2.23
N LYS A 80 -16.86 -13.73 2.84
CA LYS A 80 -18.13 -14.36 3.29
C LYS A 80 -18.96 -13.46 4.23
N LYS A 81 -18.39 -12.38 4.76
CA LYS A 81 -19.02 -11.41 5.66
C LYS A 81 -19.62 -10.17 4.97
N GLU A 82 -19.41 -9.97 3.66
CA GLU A 82 -19.95 -8.78 2.98
C GLU A 82 -21.43 -8.91 2.58
N HIS A 83 -21.93 -10.16 2.49
CA HIS A 83 -23.30 -10.49 2.08
C HIS A 83 -24.26 -10.86 3.23
N ILE A 84 -23.89 -10.59 4.49
CA ILE A 84 -24.79 -10.63 5.64
C ILE A 84 -25.09 -9.21 6.10
#